data_AF-X1C1L4-F1
#
_entry.id   AF-X1C1L4-F1
#
_cell.length_a   1.000
_cell.length_b   1.000
_cell.length_c   1.000
_cell.angle_alpha   90.00
_cell.angle_beta   90.00
_cell.angle_gamma   90.00
#
_symmetry.space_group_name_H-M   'P 1'
#
loop_
_entity.id
_entity.type
_entity.pdbx_description
1 polymer ?
#
loop_
_entity_poly.entity_id
_entity_poly.type
_entity_poly.pdbx_seq_one_letter_code
_entity_poly.pdbx_strand_id
1 'polypeptide(L)'
;WLLIGYSIMWFFIIIGDHFVEPIYLRTLILNIGFFIQIICLCAFFRIMENDKNYLKKYLFTKICIILIVIYIFIVIVFIHYAAFMVSAFWILLAVFTIIYLKKINSNLYVKQEVGDFKLISLKFCLGLILTSLGYQLTTRFIVKIMGLNIRLFGDILQLVGLIFMTLFLFSVPSFTEYEWRDQINYISIMHKSGLFIYKKSFKDKISLVVDESMITGRLTTIKMMLEEFGDSKSISIIRKKNRTLRINIFKNTYPF
;
A
#
# COMPACT_ATOMS: atom_id res chain seq x y z
N TRP A 1 -2.79 -1.50 -8.86
CA TRP A 1 -4.02 -2.21 -9.26
C TRP A 1 -5.26 -1.35 -9.19
N LEU A 2 -5.62 -0.78 -8.03
CA LEU A 2 -6.82 0.06 -7.90
C LEU A 2 -6.85 1.27 -8.85
N LEU A 3 -5.79 2.11 -8.84
CA LEU A 3 -5.68 3.27 -9.73
C LEU A 3 -5.66 2.86 -11.21
N ILE A 4 -4.93 1.79 -11.55
CA ILE A 4 -4.86 1.25 -12.92
C ILE A 4 -6.25 0.84 -13.41
N GLY A 5 -7.00 0.08 -12.60
CA GLY A 5 -8.36 -0.32 -12.95
C GLY A 5 -9.29 0.88 -13.13
N TYR A 6 -9.16 1.90 -12.29
CA TYR A 6 -9.93 3.14 -12.40
C TYR A 6 -9.58 3.94 -13.67
N SER A 7 -8.30 4.02 -14.04
CA SER A 7 -7.86 4.68 -15.28
C SER A 7 -8.38 3.95 -16.53
N ILE A 8 -8.32 2.61 -16.55
CA ILE A 8 -8.83 1.82 -17.67
C ILE A 8 -10.35 1.98 -17.80
N MET A 9 -11.08 1.96 -16.67
CA MET A 9 -12.53 2.24 -16.68
C MET A 9 -12.83 3.60 -17.33
N TRP A 10 -12.11 4.65 -16.94
CA TRP A 10 -12.31 5.99 -17.51
C TRP A 10 -12.00 6.06 -19.00
N PHE A 11 -10.98 5.34 -19.46
CA PHE A 11 -10.71 5.21 -20.89
C PHE A 11 -11.92 4.64 -21.65
N PHE A 12 -12.54 3.57 -21.14
CA PHE A 12 -13.76 3.01 -21.73
C PHE A 12 -14.96 3.95 -21.62
N ILE A 13 -15.07 4.74 -20.55
CA ILE A 13 -16.12 5.77 -20.42
C ILE A 13 -15.97 6.84 -21.49
N ILE A 14 -14.76 7.35 -21.70
CA ILE A 14 -14.48 8.37 -22.72
C ILE A 14 -14.83 7.83 -24.11
N ILE A 15 -14.39 6.61 -24.42
CA ILE A 15 -14.72 5.94 -25.70
C ILE A 15 -16.23 5.79 -25.86
N GLY A 16 -16.90 5.21 -24.86
CA GLY A 16 -18.33 4.95 -24.91
C GLY A 16 -19.15 6.23 -25.07
N ASP A 17 -18.78 7.31 -24.38
CA ASP A 17 -19.56 8.55 -24.43
C ASP A 17 -19.31 9.40 -25.70
N HIS A 18 -18.10 9.39 -26.27
CA HIS A 18 -17.74 10.28 -27.39
C HIS A 18 -17.70 9.61 -28.76
N PHE A 19 -17.45 8.31 -28.83
CA PHE A 19 -17.18 7.61 -30.10
C PHE A 19 -18.24 6.57 -30.46
N VAL A 20 -19.25 6.36 -29.61
CA VAL A 20 -20.24 5.28 -29.78
C VAL A 20 -21.65 5.83 -29.73
N GLU A 21 -22.28 5.94 -30.89
CA GLU A 21 -23.65 6.42 -31.03
C GLU A 21 -24.72 5.41 -30.58
N PRO A 22 -24.65 4.10 -30.92
CA PRO A 22 -25.70 3.16 -30.56
C PRO A 22 -25.78 2.96 -29.05
N ILE A 23 -26.98 3.20 -28.48
CA ILE A 23 -27.21 3.18 -27.03
C ILE A 23 -26.79 1.84 -26.41
N TYR A 24 -27.15 0.72 -27.04
CA TYR A 24 -26.83 -0.63 -26.56
C TYR A 24 -25.32 -0.91 -26.58
N LEU A 25 -24.64 -0.57 -27.68
CA LEU A 25 -23.20 -0.78 -27.81
C LEU A 25 -22.43 0.07 -26.80
N ARG A 26 -22.86 1.33 -26.62
CA ARG A 26 -22.30 2.22 -25.59
C ARG A 26 -22.46 1.65 -24.19
N THR A 27 -23.65 1.17 -23.82
CA THR A 27 -23.87 0.58 -22.49
C THR A 27 -23.01 -0.67 -22.27
N LEU A 28 -22.84 -1.49 -23.30
CA LEU A 28 -21.96 -2.66 -23.24
C LEU A 28 -20.50 -2.27 -23.01
N ILE A 29 -19.99 -1.28 -23.74
CA ILE A 29 -18.62 -0.76 -23.59
C ILE A 29 -18.38 -0.17 -22.19
N LEU A 30 -19.35 0.56 -21.65
CA LEU A 30 -19.29 1.08 -20.28
C LEU A 30 -19.22 -0.06 -19.24
N ASN A 31 -20.03 -1.09 -19.40
CA ASN A 31 -20.02 -2.25 -18.52
C ASN A 31 -18.72 -3.05 -18.60
N ILE A 32 -18.06 -3.12 -19.77
CA ILE A 32 -16.70 -3.68 -19.88
C ILE A 32 -15.71 -2.87 -19.05
N GLY A 33 -15.77 -1.53 -19.12
CA GLY A 33 -14.92 -0.65 -18.31
C GLY A 33 -15.10 -0.90 -16.81
N PHE A 34 -16.34 -0.98 -16.34
CA PHE A 34 -16.66 -1.30 -14.94
C PHE A 34 -16.18 -2.70 -14.54
N PHE A 35 -16.35 -3.69 -15.41
CA PHE A 35 -15.90 -5.05 -15.14
C PHE A 35 -14.38 -5.13 -14.96
N ILE A 36 -13.61 -4.44 -15.80
CA ILE A 36 -12.15 -4.37 -15.67
C ILE A 36 -11.75 -3.72 -14.34
N GLN A 37 -12.42 -2.63 -13.94
CA GLN A 37 -12.19 -2.00 -12.64
C GLN A 37 -12.42 -3.00 -11.49
N ILE A 38 -13.52 -3.74 -11.53
CA ILE A 38 -13.88 -4.73 -10.52
C ILE A 38 -12.83 -5.85 -10.44
N ILE A 39 -12.34 -6.36 -11.59
CA ILE A 39 -11.27 -7.36 -11.62
C ILE A 39 -10.00 -6.81 -10.96
N CYS A 40 -9.61 -5.58 -11.29
CA CYS A 40 -8.46 -4.91 -10.69
C CYS A 40 -8.62 -4.68 -9.18
N LEU A 41 -9.84 -4.39 -8.71
CA LEU A 41 -10.17 -4.30 -7.29
C LEU A 41 -10.05 -5.66 -6.59
N CYS A 42 -10.52 -6.74 -7.22
CA CYS A 42 -10.38 -8.09 -6.71
C CYS A 42 -8.90 -8.50 -6.58
N ALA A 43 -8.09 -8.21 -7.61
CA ALA A 43 -6.65 -8.42 -7.60
C ALA A 43 -5.97 -7.61 -6.47
N PHE A 44 -6.39 -6.36 -6.27
CA PHE A 44 -5.93 -5.53 -5.16
C PHE A 44 -6.22 -6.19 -3.80
N PHE A 45 -7.46 -6.62 -3.53
CA PHE A 45 -7.78 -7.30 -2.27
C PHE A 45 -6.96 -8.58 -2.07
N ARG A 46 -6.78 -9.38 -3.13
CA ARG A 46 -6.00 -10.61 -3.07
C ARG A 46 -4.54 -10.34 -2.68
N ILE A 47 -3.90 -9.33 -3.28
CA ILE A 47 -2.51 -8.97 -2.98
C ILE A 47 -2.41 -8.50 -1.53
N MET A 48 -3.28 -7.56 -1.13
CA MET A 48 -3.26 -7.03 0.23
C MET A 48 -3.48 -8.14 1.26
N GLU A 49 -4.52 -8.97 1.10
CA GLU A 49 -4.82 -10.08 2.03
C GLU A 49 -3.77 -11.20 2.02
N ASN A 50 -2.93 -11.30 0.98
CA ASN A 50 -1.84 -12.26 0.94
C ASN A 50 -0.67 -11.84 1.84
N ASP A 51 -0.39 -10.53 1.91
CA ASP A 51 0.74 -10.01 2.67
C ASP A 51 0.49 -10.09 4.18
N LYS A 52 -0.76 -9.93 4.63
CA LYS A 52 -1.13 -10.04 6.06
C LYS A 52 -2.51 -10.64 6.28
N ASN A 53 -2.61 -11.48 7.31
CA ASN A 53 -3.90 -11.91 7.86
C ASN A 53 -4.55 -10.75 8.64
N TYR A 54 -5.44 -9.99 8.02
CA TYR A 54 -6.15 -8.87 8.67
C TYR A 54 -7.23 -9.36 9.63
N LEU A 55 -8.12 -10.25 9.16
CA LEU A 55 -9.25 -10.85 9.89
C LEU A 55 -9.29 -12.37 9.70
N LYS A 56 -9.67 -12.81 8.49
CA LYS A 56 -9.61 -14.19 8.01
C LYS A 56 -8.95 -14.16 6.64
N LYS A 57 -8.17 -15.19 6.31
CA LYS A 57 -7.44 -15.26 5.05
C LYS A 57 -8.44 -15.20 3.87
N TYR A 58 -8.25 -14.22 2.98
CA TYR A 58 -9.05 -13.99 1.77
C TYR A 58 -10.55 -13.70 1.99
N LEU A 59 -10.95 -13.07 3.09
CA LEU A 59 -12.37 -12.75 3.35
C LEU A 59 -12.93 -11.76 2.32
N PHE A 60 -12.23 -10.64 2.09
CA PHE A 60 -12.68 -9.60 1.16
C PHE A 60 -12.61 -10.08 -0.29
N THR A 61 -11.57 -10.86 -0.61
CA THR A 61 -11.45 -11.49 -1.93
C THR A 61 -12.64 -12.42 -2.21
N LYS A 62 -13.05 -13.26 -1.24
CA LYS A 62 -14.22 -14.15 -1.40
C LYS A 62 -15.52 -13.37 -1.60
N ILE A 63 -15.76 -12.33 -0.80
CA ILE A 63 -16.94 -11.46 -0.95
C ILE A 63 -16.93 -10.80 -2.34
N CYS A 64 -15.77 -10.30 -2.76
CA CYS A 64 -15.61 -9.66 -4.08
C CYS A 64 -15.89 -10.64 -5.23
N ILE A 65 -15.43 -11.89 -5.14
CA ILE A 65 -15.74 -12.93 -6.14
C ILE A 65 -17.24 -13.22 -6.21
N ILE A 66 -17.92 -13.33 -5.07
CA ILE A 66 -19.38 -13.53 -5.03
C ILE A 66 -20.09 -12.35 -5.70
N LEU A 67 -19.68 -11.12 -5.39
CA LEU A 67 -20.24 -9.92 -6.02
C LEU A 67 -19.95 -9.85 -7.53
N ILE A 68 -18.80 -10.35 -8.00
CA ILE A 68 -18.48 -10.45 -9.43
C ILE A 68 -19.46 -11.38 -10.14
N VAL A 69 -19.75 -12.55 -9.56
CA VAL A 69 -20.72 -13.50 -10.15
C VAL A 69 -22.11 -12.86 -10.25
N ILE A 70 -22.55 -12.17 -9.18
CA ILE A 70 -23.81 -11.43 -9.17
C ILE A 70 -23.80 -10.31 -10.21
N TYR A 71 -22.69 -9.58 -10.34
CA TYR A 71 -22.53 -8.53 -11.33
C TYR A 71 -22.65 -9.07 -12.77
N ILE A 72 -21.98 -10.17 -13.09
CA ILE A 72 -22.06 -10.81 -14.41
C ILE A 72 -23.50 -11.21 -14.71
N PHE A 73 -24.21 -11.81 -13.75
CA PHE A 73 -25.62 -12.17 -13.91
C PHE A 73 -26.49 -10.93 -14.21
N ILE A 74 -26.27 -9.83 -13.49
CA ILE A 74 -27.01 -8.57 -13.71
C ILE A 74 -26.66 -7.94 -15.04
N VAL A 75 -25.42 -7.99 -15.51
CA VAL A 75 -25.04 -7.48 -16.84
C VAL A 75 -25.80 -8.24 -17.95
N ILE A 76 -25.97 -9.55 -17.81
CA ILE A 76 -26.67 -10.40 -18.79
C ILE A 76 -28.19 -10.13 -18.79
N VAL A 77 -28.83 -10.06 -17.62
CA VAL A 77 -30.29 -9.95 -17.52
C VAL A 77 -30.79 -8.50 -17.52
N PHE A 78 -30.03 -7.60 -16.90
CA PHE A 78 -30.44 -6.23 -16.56
C PHE A 78 -29.30 -5.23 -16.86
N ILE A 79 -28.85 -5.17 -18.12
CA ILE A 79 -27.66 -4.43 -18.55
C ILE A 79 -27.61 -2.96 -18.07
N HIS A 80 -28.76 -2.29 -17.96
CA HIS A 80 -28.86 -0.89 -17.51
C HIS A 80 -28.64 -0.70 -16.00
N TYR A 81 -28.89 -1.73 -15.19
CA TYR A 81 -28.75 -1.68 -13.73
C TYR A 81 -27.36 -2.08 -13.25
N ALA A 82 -26.52 -2.65 -14.12
CA ALA A 82 -25.16 -3.06 -13.79
C ALA A 82 -24.31 -1.91 -13.22
N ALA A 83 -24.47 -0.68 -13.73
CA ALA A 83 -23.75 0.50 -13.23
C ALA A 83 -24.07 0.81 -11.76
N PHE A 84 -25.29 0.53 -11.29
CA PHE A 84 -25.68 0.73 -9.89
C PHE A 84 -24.98 -0.27 -8.96
N MET A 85 -24.74 -1.49 -9.43
CA MET A 85 -24.02 -2.52 -8.65
C MET A 85 -22.56 -2.16 -8.39
N VAL A 86 -21.95 -1.31 -9.22
CA VAL A 86 -20.59 -0.80 -8.98
C VAL A 86 -20.49 -0.07 -7.64
N SER A 87 -21.57 0.56 -7.17
CA SER A 87 -21.65 1.21 -5.85
C SER A 87 -21.35 0.24 -4.71
N ALA A 88 -21.79 -1.02 -4.80
CA ALA A 88 -21.54 -2.02 -3.77
C ALA A 88 -20.04 -2.33 -3.62
N PHE A 89 -19.29 -2.30 -4.73
CA PHE A 89 -17.83 -2.47 -4.70
C PHE A 89 -17.12 -1.29 -4.04
N TRP A 90 -17.61 -0.06 -4.21
CA TRP A 90 -17.09 1.12 -3.50
C TRP A 90 -17.31 1.02 -2.00
N ILE A 91 -18.48 0.55 -1.55
CA ILE A 91 -18.75 0.31 -0.13
C ILE A 91 -17.80 -0.76 0.42
N LEU A 92 -17.61 -1.86 -0.32
CA LEU A 92 -16.67 -2.92 0.07
C LEU A 92 -15.24 -2.39 0.21
N LEU A 93 -14.78 -1.57 -0.74
CA LEU A 93 -13.47 -0.92 -0.71
C LEU A 93 -13.33 0.04 0.49
N ALA A 94 -14.37 0.82 0.80
CA ALA A 94 -14.36 1.74 1.94
C ALA A 94 -14.25 0.98 3.26
N VAL A 95 -15.06 -0.08 3.46
CA VAL A 95 -15.01 -0.93 4.65
C VAL A 95 -13.63 -1.60 4.79
N PHE A 96 -13.12 -2.18 3.71
CA PHE A 96 -11.78 -2.76 3.68
C PHE A 96 -10.71 -1.75 4.10
N THR A 97 -10.75 -0.55 3.53
CA THR A 97 -9.80 0.52 3.83
C THR A 97 -9.86 0.93 5.29
N ILE A 98 -11.05 1.11 5.87
CA ILE A 98 -11.19 1.50 7.28
C ILE A 98 -10.55 0.45 8.20
N ILE A 99 -10.83 -0.83 7.95
CA ILE A 99 -10.24 -1.94 8.73
C ILE A 99 -8.72 -1.97 8.57
N TYR A 100 -8.25 -1.78 7.33
CA TYR A 100 -6.83 -1.74 6.99
C TYR A 100 -6.10 -0.59 7.70
N LEU A 101 -6.62 0.64 7.62
CA LEU A 101 -6.06 1.81 8.28
C LEU A 101 -6.08 1.66 9.80
N LYS A 102 -7.15 1.12 10.39
CA LYS A 102 -7.22 0.87 11.83
C LYS A 102 -6.12 -0.08 12.30
N LYS A 103 -5.83 -1.13 11.53
CA LYS A 103 -4.77 -2.11 11.86
C LYS A 103 -3.37 -1.53 11.68
N ILE A 104 -3.15 -0.70 10.67
CA ILE A 104 -1.88 0.01 10.51
C ILE A 104 -1.69 0.98 11.65
N ASN A 105 -2.71 1.77 11.98
CA ASN A 105 -2.65 2.73 13.05
C ASN A 105 -2.36 2.05 14.41
N SER A 106 -2.96 0.89 14.71
CA SER A 106 -2.65 0.16 15.94
C SER A 106 -1.21 -0.33 16.00
N ASN A 107 -0.64 -0.79 14.88
CA ASN A 107 0.74 -1.26 14.83
C ASN A 107 1.77 -0.12 14.84
N LEU A 108 1.40 1.05 14.29
CA LEU A 108 2.24 2.25 14.28
C LEU A 108 2.21 2.99 15.61
N TYR A 109 1.07 3.07 16.31
CA TYR A 109 1.02 3.71 17.63
C TYR A 109 1.87 3.00 18.69
N VAL A 110 2.12 1.69 18.53
CA VAL A 110 3.01 0.91 19.39
C VAL A 110 4.50 1.20 19.08
N LYS A 111 4.82 1.77 17.91
CA LYS A 111 6.16 2.11 17.46
C LYS A 111 6.23 3.63 17.19
N GLN A 112 6.44 4.39 18.27
CA GLN A 112 6.58 5.85 18.32
C GLN A 112 7.30 6.45 17.09
N GLU A 113 6.81 7.63 16.65
CA GLU A 113 7.48 8.70 15.85
C GLU A 113 6.77 9.22 14.57
N VAL A 114 5.60 8.73 14.18
CA VAL A 114 4.89 9.31 13.00
C VAL A 114 3.67 10.13 13.42
N GLY A 115 3.91 11.33 13.98
CA GLY A 115 2.85 12.26 14.42
C GLY A 115 1.83 12.62 13.33
N ASP A 116 2.26 12.62 12.06
CA ASP A 116 1.41 13.02 10.93
C ASP A 116 0.64 11.86 10.27
N PHE A 117 0.87 10.61 10.66
CA PHE A 117 0.24 9.46 10.01
C PHE A 117 -1.29 9.50 10.10
N LYS A 118 -1.83 9.98 11.23
CA LYS A 118 -3.28 10.13 11.44
C LYS A 118 -3.88 11.15 10.47
N LEU A 119 -3.22 12.28 10.27
CA LEU A 119 -3.67 13.34 9.38
C LEU A 119 -3.56 12.91 7.91
N ILE A 120 -2.49 12.19 7.55
CA ILE A 120 -2.30 11.57 6.23
C ILE A 120 -3.38 10.52 5.96
N SER A 121 -3.69 9.66 6.93
CA SER A 121 -4.76 8.65 6.82
C SER A 121 -6.15 9.28 6.69
N LEU A 122 -6.42 10.37 7.40
CA LEU A 122 -7.67 11.11 7.25
C LEU A 122 -7.81 11.72 5.86
N LYS A 123 -6.73 12.29 5.29
CA LYS A 123 -6.70 12.77 3.91
C LYS A 123 -7.02 11.65 2.91
N PHE A 124 -6.52 10.44 3.15
CA PHE A 124 -6.85 9.28 2.31
C PHE A 124 -8.32 8.89 2.37
N CYS A 125 -8.90 8.79 3.58
CA CYS A 125 -10.32 8.52 3.77
C CYS A 125 -11.18 9.59 3.09
N LEU A 126 -10.81 10.86 3.26
CA LEU A 126 -11.47 11.99 2.61
C LEU A 126 -11.37 11.86 1.09
N GLY A 127 -10.20 11.49 0.55
CA GLY A 127 -10.01 11.20 -0.86
C GLY A 127 -10.97 10.12 -1.39
N LEU A 128 -11.08 8.99 -0.69
CA LEU A 128 -12.03 7.91 -1.06
C LEU A 128 -13.49 8.38 -1.05
N ILE A 129 -13.87 9.16 -0.03
CA ILE A 129 -15.23 9.72 0.07
C ILE A 129 -15.50 10.66 -1.09
N LEU A 130 -14.58 11.59 -1.39
CA LEU A 130 -14.72 12.53 -2.49
C LEU A 130 -14.84 11.82 -3.84
N THR A 131 -14.00 10.81 -4.11
CA THR A 131 -14.08 10.05 -5.36
C THR A 131 -15.36 9.23 -5.46
N SER A 132 -15.82 8.62 -4.35
CA SER A 132 -17.11 7.91 -4.34
C SER A 132 -18.29 8.86 -4.56
N LEU A 133 -18.30 10.02 -3.91
CA LEU A 133 -19.36 11.02 -4.08
C LEU A 133 -19.36 11.59 -5.49
N GLY A 134 -18.21 11.99 -6.02
CA GLY A 134 -18.11 12.48 -7.38
C GLY A 134 -18.50 11.42 -8.42
N TYR A 135 -18.24 10.13 -8.15
CA TYR A 135 -18.78 9.04 -8.98
C TYR A 135 -20.32 8.98 -8.98
N GLN A 136 -20.96 9.15 -7.83
CA GLN A 136 -22.42 9.18 -7.80
C GLN A 136 -22.96 10.38 -8.58
N LEU A 137 -22.35 11.56 -8.46
CA LEU A 137 -22.78 12.77 -9.19
C LEU A 137 -22.61 12.65 -10.72
N THR A 138 -21.68 11.84 -11.19
CA THR A 138 -21.46 11.58 -12.63
C THR A 138 -22.40 10.51 -13.18
N THR A 139 -23.18 9.82 -12.34
CA THR A 139 -24.15 8.83 -12.82
C THR A 139 -25.25 9.47 -13.66
N ARG A 140 -25.66 8.77 -14.73
CA ARG A 140 -26.72 9.25 -15.66
C ARG A 140 -28.03 9.63 -14.95
N PHE A 141 -28.35 8.94 -13.85
CA PHE A 141 -29.57 9.22 -13.08
C PHE A 141 -29.53 10.64 -12.49
N ILE A 142 -28.46 10.99 -11.79
CA ILE A 142 -28.30 12.30 -11.16
C ILE A 142 -28.14 13.40 -12.20
N VAL A 143 -27.36 13.15 -13.26
CA VAL A 143 -27.19 14.10 -14.37
C VAL A 143 -28.51 14.38 -15.10
N LYS A 144 -29.40 13.39 -15.23
CA LYS A 144 -30.73 13.60 -15.85
C LYS A 144 -31.62 14.54 -15.02
N ILE A 145 -31.50 14.50 -13.69
CA ILE A 145 -32.32 15.31 -12.77
C ILE A 145 -31.74 16.72 -12.61
N MET A 146 -30.43 16.84 -12.42
CA MET A 146 -29.77 18.11 -12.06
C MET A 146 -29.06 18.80 -13.24
N GLY A 147 -29.03 18.17 -14.42
CA GLY A 147 -28.40 18.71 -15.62
C GLY A 147 -26.89 18.47 -15.69
N LEU A 148 -26.24 19.05 -16.71
CA LEU A 148 -24.82 18.78 -17.01
C LEU A 148 -23.86 19.39 -15.97
N ASN A 149 -24.25 20.46 -15.28
CA ASN A 149 -23.41 21.15 -14.29
C ASN A 149 -23.01 20.25 -13.12
N ILE A 150 -23.91 19.33 -12.70
CA ILE A 150 -23.60 18.39 -11.62
C ILE A 150 -22.51 17.40 -12.01
N ARG A 151 -22.43 17.06 -13.31
CA ARG A 151 -21.41 16.16 -13.84
C ARG A 151 -20.02 16.78 -13.69
N LEU A 152 -19.86 18.03 -14.12
CA LEU A 152 -18.62 18.78 -13.99
C LEU A 152 -18.17 18.89 -12.53
N PHE A 153 -19.10 19.16 -11.62
CA PHE A 153 -18.79 19.20 -10.19
C PHE A 153 -18.36 17.82 -9.65
N GLY A 154 -19.02 16.75 -10.11
CA GLY A 154 -18.63 15.38 -9.81
C GLY A 154 -17.22 15.01 -10.31
N ASP A 155 -16.87 15.41 -11.53
CA ASP A 155 -15.55 15.19 -12.13
C ASP A 155 -14.45 15.91 -11.33
N ILE A 156 -14.69 17.17 -10.92
CA ILE A 156 -13.77 17.94 -10.07
C ILE A 156 -13.57 17.25 -8.72
N LEU A 157 -14.65 16.82 -8.07
CA LEU A 157 -14.58 16.10 -6.78
C LEU A 157 -13.78 14.80 -6.91
N GLN A 158 -13.97 14.05 -7.98
CA GLN A 158 -13.19 12.83 -8.23
C GLN A 158 -11.71 13.11 -8.39
N LEU A 159 -11.36 14.15 -9.15
CA LEU A 159 -9.98 14.54 -9.40
C LEU A 159 -9.28 14.95 -8.10
N VAL A 160 -9.92 15.79 -7.29
CA VAL A 160 -9.40 16.17 -5.96
C VAL A 160 -9.26 14.95 -5.06
N GLY A 161 -10.24 14.04 -5.07
CA GLY A 161 -10.17 12.79 -4.31
C GLY A 161 -9.00 11.89 -4.72
N LEU A 162 -8.74 11.77 -6.03
CA LEU A 162 -7.59 11.04 -6.56
C LEU A 162 -6.26 11.67 -6.16
N ILE A 163 -6.15 13.00 -6.14
CA ILE A 163 -4.95 13.70 -5.68
C ILE A 163 -4.66 13.32 -4.23
N PHE A 164 -5.65 13.40 -3.33
CA PHE A 164 -5.46 13.01 -1.93
C PHE A 164 -5.09 11.55 -1.76
N MET A 165 -5.71 10.65 -2.53
CA MET A 165 -5.34 9.23 -2.51
C MET A 165 -3.90 8.99 -2.98
N THR A 166 -3.46 9.72 -4.00
CA THR A 166 -2.11 9.60 -4.55
C THR A 166 -1.06 10.15 -3.60
N LEU A 167 -1.32 11.31 -2.97
CA LEU A 167 -0.44 11.88 -1.95
C LEU A 167 -0.25 10.91 -0.77
N PHE A 168 -1.31 10.21 -0.34
CA PHE A 168 -1.20 9.18 0.68
C PHE A 168 -0.27 8.05 0.26
N LEU A 169 -0.44 7.51 -0.96
CA LEU A 169 0.38 6.40 -1.44
C LEU A 169 1.88 6.78 -1.53
N PHE A 170 2.20 8.04 -1.85
CA PHE A 170 3.58 8.53 -1.79
C PHE A 170 4.08 8.80 -0.37
N SER A 171 3.20 9.11 0.57
CA SER A 171 3.58 9.44 1.95
C SER A 171 3.73 8.22 2.85
N VAL A 172 3.20 7.06 2.46
CA VAL A 172 3.29 5.83 3.26
C VAL A 172 4.51 5.02 2.81
N PRO A 173 5.54 4.87 3.67
CA PRO A 173 6.65 3.96 3.43
C PRO A 173 6.20 2.55 3.09
N SER A 174 7.04 1.84 2.35
CA SER A 174 6.79 0.43 2.05
C SER A 174 6.62 -0.39 3.34
N PHE A 175 5.70 -1.35 3.39
CA PHE A 175 5.53 -2.21 4.58
C PHE A 175 6.82 -2.92 5.00
N THR A 176 7.69 -3.20 4.03
CA THR A 176 9.03 -3.76 4.25
C THR A 176 9.91 -2.88 5.13
N GLU A 177 9.75 -1.55 5.06
CA GLU A 177 10.48 -0.63 5.91
C GLU A 177 9.93 -0.62 7.35
N TYR A 178 8.62 -0.77 7.54
CA TYR A 178 7.99 -0.77 8.88
C TYR A 178 8.30 -2.02 9.73
N GLU A 179 8.62 -3.14 9.08
CA GLU A 179 8.99 -4.41 9.74
C GLU A 179 10.51 -4.60 9.85
N TRP A 180 11.28 -3.51 9.76
CA TRP A 180 12.76 -3.55 9.89
C TRP A 180 13.22 -4.30 11.15
N ARG A 181 12.49 -4.15 12.27
CA ARG A 181 12.80 -4.79 13.55
C ARG A 181 12.81 -6.31 13.47
N ASP A 182 11.93 -6.92 12.68
CA ASP A 182 11.81 -8.38 12.55
C ASP A 182 12.87 -8.95 11.58
N GLN A 183 13.39 -8.10 10.70
CA GLN A 183 14.47 -8.41 9.76
C GLN A 183 15.86 -8.29 10.39
N ILE A 184 16.03 -7.44 11.41
CA ILE A 184 17.30 -7.25 12.11
C ILE A 184 17.37 -8.20 13.31
N ASN A 185 18.39 -9.08 13.34
CA ASN A 185 18.56 -9.99 14.47
C ASN A 185 19.17 -9.28 15.69
N TYR A 186 20.22 -8.48 15.48
CA TYR A 186 20.85 -7.67 16.51
C TYR A 186 21.56 -6.45 15.90
N ILE A 187 21.68 -5.38 16.68
CA ILE A 187 22.54 -4.23 16.40
C ILE A 187 23.66 -4.20 17.44
N SER A 188 24.89 -4.04 16.98
CA SER A 188 26.07 -3.88 17.81
C SER A 188 26.78 -2.57 17.46
N ILE A 189 27.08 -1.76 18.47
CA ILE A 189 27.91 -0.57 18.35
C ILE A 189 29.26 -0.86 18.99
N MET A 190 30.32 -0.59 18.26
CA MET A 190 31.69 -0.87 18.66
C MET A 190 32.53 0.38 18.48
N HIS A 191 33.38 0.66 19.46
CA HIS A 191 34.39 1.70 19.34
C HIS A 191 35.45 1.28 18.31
N LYS A 192 36.16 2.26 17.73
CA LYS A 192 37.26 1.99 16.79
C LYS A 192 38.36 1.10 17.38
N SER A 193 38.54 1.15 18.70
CA SER A 193 39.49 0.29 19.43
C SER A 193 39.06 -1.17 19.55
N GLY A 194 37.87 -1.54 19.06
CA GLY A 194 37.31 -2.87 19.25
C GLY A 194 36.53 -3.05 20.55
N LEU A 195 36.42 -2.00 21.38
CA LEU A 195 35.63 -2.02 22.60
C LEU A 195 34.13 -2.09 22.26
N PHE A 196 33.42 -3.02 22.87
CA PHE A 196 31.99 -3.16 22.71
C PHE A 196 31.26 -2.06 23.49
N ILE A 197 30.45 -1.24 22.82
CA ILE A 197 29.72 -0.15 23.48
C ILE A 197 28.28 -0.58 23.76
N TYR A 198 27.63 -1.24 22.81
CA TYR A 198 26.20 -1.51 22.92
C TYR A 198 25.75 -2.71 22.09
N LYS A 199 24.83 -3.51 22.66
CA LYS A 199 24.07 -4.56 21.98
C LYS A 199 22.59 -4.33 22.14
N LYS A 200 21.85 -4.52 21.06
CA LYS A 200 20.41 -4.75 21.14
C LYS A 200 20.06 -5.96 20.30
N SER A 201 19.57 -7.02 20.95
CA SER A 201 18.92 -8.14 20.26
C SER A 201 17.45 -7.79 20.04
N PHE A 202 16.93 -8.10 18.86
CA PHE A 202 15.51 -7.88 18.54
C PHE A 202 14.72 -9.19 18.48
N LYS A 203 15.38 -10.36 18.56
CA LYS A 203 14.75 -11.67 18.66
C LYS A 203 15.06 -12.30 20.02
N ASP A 204 14.02 -12.55 20.81
CA ASP A 204 14.08 -13.10 22.18
C ASP A 204 14.50 -14.57 22.27
N LYS A 205 15.07 -15.16 21.22
CA LYS A 205 15.41 -16.61 21.17
C LYS A 205 16.89 -16.93 21.05
N ILE A 206 17.77 -15.94 21.17
CA ILE A 206 19.21 -16.21 21.23
C ILE A 206 19.80 -15.52 22.46
N SER A 207 19.40 -16.00 23.63
CA SER A 207 20.25 -16.03 24.82
C SER A 207 21.34 -17.10 24.65
N LEU A 208 22.02 -17.13 23.49
CA LEU A 208 23.33 -17.75 23.48
C LEU A 208 24.24 -16.74 24.17
N VAL A 209 24.72 -17.14 25.34
CA VAL A 209 25.91 -16.60 26.01
C VAL A 209 27.08 -16.80 25.04
N VAL A 210 27.08 -16.07 23.93
CA VAL A 210 28.24 -15.94 23.07
C VAL A 210 29.02 -14.80 23.67
N ASP A 211 30.19 -15.14 24.18
CA ASP A 211 31.13 -14.22 24.81
C ASP A 211 31.29 -12.98 23.93
N GLU A 212 30.84 -11.83 24.44
CA GLU A 212 30.78 -10.59 23.65
C GLU A 212 32.18 -10.20 23.18
N SER A 213 33.20 -10.57 23.97
CA SER A 213 34.63 -10.46 23.68
C SER A 213 35.08 -11.24 22.44
N MET A 214 34.49 -12.43 22.19
CA MET A 214 34.79 -13.22 20.99
C MET A 214 34.13 -12.63 19.74
N ILE A 215 32.92 -12.09 19.88
CA ILE A 215 32.24 -11.43 18.75
C ILE A 215 33.00 -10.16 18.38
N THR A 216 33.43 -9.35 19.35
CA THR A 216 34.25 -8.16 19.10
C THR A 216 35.55 -8.52 18.43
N GLY A 217 36.31 -9.47 18.97
CA GLY A 217 37.59 -9.90 18.39
C GLY A 217 37.45 -10.37 16.95
N ARG A 218 36.41 -11.15 16.63
CA ARG A 218 36.16 -11.59 15.25
C ARG A 218 35.78 -10.44 14.32
N LEU A 219 34.94 -9.52 14.78
CA LEU A 219 34.52 -8.37 13.97
C LEU A 219 35.66 -7.38 13.74
N THR A 220 36.56 -7.18 14.71
CA THR A 220 37.76 -6.35 14.52
C THR A 220 38.75 -7.00 13.57
N THR A 221 39.00 -8.31 13.65
CA THR A 221 39.83 -9.01 12.66
C THR A 221 39.26 -8.90 11.26
N ILE A 222 37.94 -9.11 11.10
CA ILE A 222 37.26 -8.94 9.81
C ILE A 222 37.39 -7.49 9.32
N LYS A 223 37.26 -6.51 10.21
CA LYS A 223 37.44 -5.10 9.87
C LYS A 223 38.87 -4.81 9.40
N MET A 224 39.89 -5.27 10.12
CA MET A 224 41.30 -5.08 9.76
C MET A 224 41.59 -5.71 8.39
N MET A 225 41.10 -6.93 8.14
CA MET A 225 41.20 -7.55 6.82
C MET A 225 40.49 -6.71 5.74
N LEU A 226 39.27 -6.22 5.99
CA LEU A 226 38.53 -5.41 5.03
C LEU A 226 39.20 -4.05 4.74
N GLU A 227 39.83 -3.42 5.74
CA GLU A 227 40.62 -2.18 5.57
C GLU A 227 41.91 -2.44 4.78
N GLU A 228 42.47 -3.64 4.86
CA GLU A 228 43.66 -4.04 4.09
C GLU A 228 43.32 -4.35 2.62
N PHE A 229 42.12 -4.87 2.35
CA PHE A 229 41.67 -5.24 1.00
C PHE A 229 40.88 -4.16 0.25
N GLY A 230 40.47 -3.06 0.89
CA GLY A 230 39.62 -2.06 0.25
C GLY A 230 39.67 -0.66 0.87
N ASP A 231 39.13 0.32 0.13
CA ASP A 231 39.10 1.71 0.58
C ASP A 231 38.26 1.88 1.87
N SER A 232 38.91 2.44 2.90
CA SER A 232 38.47 2.66 4.29
C SER A 232 37.13 3.39 4.53
N LYS A 233 36.38 3.70 3.47
CA LYS A 233 35.16 4.52 3.50
C LYS A 233 33.88 3.76 3.12
N SER A 234 33.95 2.47 2.86
CA SER A 234 32.84 1.72 2.26
C SER A 234 32.01 0.90 3.28
N ILE A 235 30.70 0.83 3.04
CA ILE A 235 29.78 -0.09 3.72
C ILE A 235 30.20 -1.50 3.31
N SER A 236 30.63 -2.33 4.26
CA SER A 236 30.97 -3.73 3.97
C SER A 236 29.78 -4.64 4.28
N ILE A 237 29.42 -5.46 3.30
CA ILE A 237 28.28 -6.38 3.36
C ILE A 237 28.81 -7.81 3.24
N ILE A 238 28.72 -8.58 4.32
CA ILE A 238 29.09 -10.00 4.33
C ILE A 238 27.81 -10.82 4.30
N ARG A 239 27.61 -11.58 3.21
CA ARG A 239 26.46 -12.50 3.04
C ARG A 239 26.90 -13.93 3.28
N LYS A 240 26.24 -14.63 4.22
CA LYS A 240 26.43 -16.07 4.45
C LYS A 240 25.09 -16.78 4.47
N LYS A 241 24.79 -17.55 3.43
CA LYS A 241 23.60 -18.42 3.17
C LYS A 241 22.23 -17.84 3.63
N ASN A 242 22.00 -17.66 4.92
CA ASN A 242 20.74 -17.13 5.51
C ASN A 242 20.90 -15.86 6.38
N ARG A 243 22.09 -15.24 6.42
CA ARG A 243 22.36 -14.05 7.24
C ARG A 243 23.19 -13.03 6.47
N THR A 244 22.85 -11.76 6.63
CA THR A 244 23.61 -10.64 6.10
C THR A 244 24.14 -9.81 7.26
N LEU A 245 25.44 -9.62 7.31
CA LEU A 245 26.11 -8.71 8.23
C LEU A 245 26.43 -7.43 7.45
N ARG A 246 25.99 -6.28 7.95
CA ARG A 246 26.38 -4.97 7.42
C ARG A 246 27.22 -4.25 8.47
N ILE A 247 28.43 -3.85 8.09
CA ILE A 247 29.30 -3.04 8.94
C ILE A 247 29.33 -1.64 8.34
N ASN A 248 29.04 -0.65 9.18
CA ASN A 248 29.00 0.74 8.79
C ASN A 248 29.98 1.53 9.67
N ILE A 249 30.95 2.21 9.05
CA ILE A 249 32.00 2.94 9.76
C ILE A 249 31.57 4.40 9.89
N PHE A 250 31.12 4.80 11.08
CA PHE A 250 30.80 6.19 11.37
C PHE A 250 32.06 6.94 11.83
N LYS A 251 32.36 8.09 11.21
CA LYS A 251 33.27 9.09 11.79
C LYS A 251 32.43 10.02 12.67
N ASN A 252 32.84 10.20 13.93
CA ASN A 252 32.33 11.30 14.74
C ASN A 252 32.64 12.61 14.00
N THR A 253 31.62 13.31 13.54
CA THR A 253 31.71 14.64 12.94
C THR A 253 31.56 15.76 13.97
N TYR A 254 31.38 15.42 15.25
CA TYR A 254 31.37 16.40 16.33
C TYR A 254 32.70 16.36 17.09
N PRO A 255 33.51 17.42 17.03
CA PRO A 255 34.57 17.62 17.99
C PRO A 255 33.90 17.97 19.32
N PHE A 256 34.13 17.14 20.34
CA PHE A 256 34.00 17.60 21.71
C PHE A 256 35.18 18.52 22.04
#